data_AF-A0A7K0CWE3-F1
#
_entry.id   AF-A0A7K0CWE3-F1
#
_cell.length_a   1.000
_cell.length_b   1.000
_cell.length_c   1.000
_cell.angle_alpha   90.00
_cell.angle_beta   90.00
_cell.angle_gamma   90.00
#
_symmetry.space_group_name_H-M   'P 1'
#
loop_
_entity.id
_entity.type
_entity.pdbx_description
1 polymer ?
#
loop_
_entity_poly.entity_id
_entity_poly.type
_entity_poly.pdbx_seq_one_letter_code
_entity_poly.pdbx_strand_id
1 'polypeptide(L)'
;MPRRRVHAGIILVGFVVASGLAMACLIFAALSVGGHHVTAADASSSRTSAPPTTSATPTTTTTATSKPTFAKTPGTAKSPGATTIAPLPPLAAASSATVTPTSVVPTNNGANQRDVPDPVAAGDCVAGVGSGGSVAKTSCGSSDSIYRVNSTASASGRCPSDSDRSVSVTLPGGAKDTLCLDTDWEVGRCMAVKGNSATPADCSAPVPGTMRVQAINRNTADVNTCSDSGHGVVYKQRKFVVCLAQM
;
A
#
# COMPACT_ATOMS: atom_id res chain seq x y z
N MET A 1 -10.72 57.15 20.09
CA MET A 1 -10.56 55.67 20.01
C MET A 1 -11.77 55.04 19.30
N PRO A 2 -11.66 54.47 18.08
CA PRO A 2 -12.77 53.67 17.53
C PRO A 2 -12.41 52.27 16.98
N ARG A 3 -11.16 52.01 16.57
CA ARG A 3 -10.79 50.83 15.74
C ARG A 3 -11.06 49.46 16.37
N ARG A 4 -11.16 49.34 17.70
CA ARG A 4 -11.40 48.04 18.38
C ARG A 4 -12.85 47.54 18.28
N ARG A 5 -13.85 48.39 18.01
CA ARG A 5 -15.26 47.95 17.91
C ARG A 5 -15.60 47.27 16.58
N VAL A 6 -14.88 47.58 15.50
CA VAL A 6 -15.16 47.06 14.16
C VAL A 6 -14.82 45.58 14.02
N HIS A 7 -13.70 45.12 14.62
CA HIS A 7 -13.29 43.71 14.55
C HIS A 7 -14.26 42.74 15.24
N ALA A 8 -14.94 43.17 16.32
CA ALA A 8 -15.88 42.31 17.04
C ALA A 8 -17.14 42.00 16.21
N GLY A 9 -17.63 42.97 15.42
CA GLY A 9 -18.81 42.77 14.57
C GLY A 9 -18.60 41.77 13.43
N ILE A 10 -17.41 41.80 12.80
CA ILE A 10 -17.09 40.93 11.65
C ILE A 10 -17.07 39.45 12.05
N ILE A 11 -16.51 39.12 13.22
CA ILE A 11 -16.45 37.74 13.72
C ILE A 11 -17.85 37.19 14.01
N LEU A 12 -18.73 38.01 14.57
CA LEU A 12 -20.10 37.63 14.94
C LEU A 12 -20.95 37.32 13.70
N VAL A 13 -20.85 38.14 12.64
CA VAL A 13 -21.54 37.88 11.36
C VAL A 13 -21.03 36.59 10.70
N GLY A 14 -19.72 36.34 10.72
CA GLY A 14 -19.13 35.10 10.17
C GLY A 14 -19.67 33.83 10.83
N PHE A 15 -19.81 33.83 12.15
CA PHE A 15 -20.36 32.69 12.89
C PHE A 15 -21.83 32.39 12.57
N VAL A 16 -22.65 33.44 12.40
CA VAL A 16 -24.07 33.26 12.06
C VAL A 16 -24.25 32.66 10.66
N VAL A 17 -23.47 33.11 9.67
CA VAL A 17 -23.53 32.58 8.30
C VAL A 17 -23.07 31.12 8.25
N ALA A 18 -21.98 30.77 8.92
CA ALA A 18 -21.50 29.39 9.00
C ALA A 18 -22.51 28.44 9.67
N SER A 19 -23.18 28.91 10.72
CA SER A 19 -24.19 28.12 11.45
C SER A 19 -25.43 27.84 10.60
N GLY A 20 -25.90 28.81 9.80
CA GLY A 20 -27.05 28.64 8.91
C GLY A 20 -26.80 27.61 7.79
N LEU A 21 -25.60 27.65 7.19
CA LEU A 21 -25.20 26.68 6.15
C LEU A 21 -25.15 25.24 6.69
N ALA A 22 -24.59 25.04 7.89
CA ALA A 22 -24.53 23.72 8.51
C ALA A 22 -25.92 23.11 8.77
N MET A 23 -26.88 23.93 9.21
CA MET A 23 -28.25 23.45 9.49
C MET A 23 -29.00 23.07 8.20
N ALA A 24 -28.80 23.81 7.10
CA ALA A 24 -29.42 23.49 5.81
C ALA A 24 -28.96 22.13 5.23
N CYS A 25 -27.67 21.78 5.39
CA CYS A 25 -27.14 20.49 4.95
C CYS A 25 -27.75 19.29 5.70
N LEU A 26 -28.05 19.44 7.00
CA LEU A 26 -28.66 18.37 7.79
C LEU A 26 -30.12 18.08 7.38
N ILE A 27 -30.87 19.11 7.00
CA ILE A 27 -32.25 18.95 6.52
C ILE A 27 -32.29 18.18 5.19
N PHE A 28 -31.36 18.46 4.27
CA PHE A 28 -31.26 17.74 3.00
C PHE A 28 -30.89 16.26 3.18
N ALA A 29 -30.00 15.93 4.12
CA ALA A 29 -29.63 14.56 4.42
C ALA A 29 -30.79 13.71 4.99
N ALA A 30 -31.66 14.33 5.80
CA ALA A 30 -32.82 13.64 6.38
C ALA A 30 -33.87 13.24 5.33
N LEU A 31 -34.03 14.02 4.26
CA LEU A 31 -35.00 13.75 3.20
C LEU A 31 -34.57 12.64 2.22
N SER A 32 -33.27 12.33 2.14
CA SER A 32 -32.71 11.35 1.19
C SER A 32 -32.73 9.88 1.65
N VAL A 33 -33.09 9.59 2.91
CA VAL A 33 -33.11 8.21 3.46
C VAL A 33 -34.54 7.61 3.48
N GLY A 34 -35.57 8.43 3.23
CA GLY A 34 -36.98 8.09 3.49
C GLY A 34 -37.80 7.53 2.32
N GLY A 35 -37.18 7.03 1.24
CA GLY A 35 -37.94 6.63 0.05
C GLY A 35 -37.36 5.47 -0.75
N HIS A 36 -37.96 4.28 -0.60
CA HIS A 36 -38.32 3.31 -1.66
C HIS A 36 -38.64 1.93 -1.05
N HIS A 37 -39.77 1.83 -0.34
CA HIS A 37 -40.48 0.56 -0.20
C HIS A 37 -41.70 0.58 -1.13
N VAL A 38 -41.65 -0.21 -2.21
CA VAL A 38 -42.83 -0.52 -3.03
C VAL A 38 -43.00 -2.03 -3.04
N THR A 39 -43.93 -2.50 -2.24
CA THR A 39 -44.47 -3.86 -2.32
C THR A 39 -45.57 -3.90 -3.37
N ALA A 40 -45.46 -4.80 -4.34
CA ALA A 40 -46.60 -5.26 -5.15
C ALA A 40 -46.43 -6.77 -5.38
N ALA A 41 -47.49 -7.52 -5.12
CA ALA A 41 -47.54 -8.97 -5.24
C ALA A 41 -48.17 -9.42 -6.57
N ASP A 42 -48.23 -10.74 -6.75
CA ASP A 42 -49.04 -11.49 -7.70
C ASP A 42 -48.83 -11.28 -9.22
N ALA A 43 -48.20 -12.30 -9.82
CA ALA A 43 -48.77 -12.97 -11.00
C ALA A 43 -48.24 -14.41 -11.11
N SER A 44 -48.89 -15.37 -10.44
CA SER A 44 -48.73 -16.79 -10.78
C SER A 44 -49.36 -17.08 -12.14
N SER A 45 -48.60 -17.69 -13.06
CA SER A 45 -49.16 -18.38 -14.23
C SER A 45 -48.21 -19.45 -14.74
N SER A 46 -48.37 -20.64 -14.17
CA SER A 46 -47.81 -21.88 -14.67
C SER A 46 -48.38 -22.26 -16.04
N ARG A 47 -47.55 -22.52 -17.04
CA ARG A 47 -47.91 -23.32 -18.22
C ARG A 47 -46.83 -24.34 -18.56
N THR A 48 -47.00 -25.53 -18.02
CA THR A 48 -46.42 -26.76 -18.56
C THR A 48 -47.15 -27.13 -19.85
N SER A 49 -46.41 -27.38 -20.94
CA SER A 49 -46.82 -28.27 -22.03
C SER A 49 -45.61 -28.60 -22.91
N ALA A 50 -45.35 -29.90 -23.09
CA ALA A 50 -44.45 -30.44 -24.10
C ALA A 50 -45.28 -31.26 -25.13
N PRO A 51 -44.65 -32.03 -26.02
CA PRO A 51 -44.39 -31.72 -27.43
C PRO A 51 -45.48 -32.27 -28.38
N PRO A 52 -45.30 -32.20 -29.71
CA PRO A 52 -44.84 -33.42 -30.37
C PRO A 52 -43.87 -33.27 -31.55
N THR A 53 -43.25 -34.42 -31.84
CA THR A 53 -42.44 -34.86 -32.99
C THR A 53 -42.82 -34.37 -34.39
N THR A 54 -41.80 -34.22 -35.26
CA THR A 54 -41.76 -34.93 -36.56
C THR A 54 -40.32 -35.18 -37.02
N SER A 55 -40.08 -36.35 -37.63
CA SER A 55 -38.78 -36.85 -38.07
C SER A 55 -38.54 -36.60 -39.57
N ALA A 56 -37.29 -36.35 -39.98
CA ALA A 56 -36.79 -36.66 -41.33
C ALA A 56 -35.24 -36.63 -41.44
N THR A 57 -34.60 -37.79 -41.32
CA THR A 57 -33.30 -38.17 -41.96
C THR A 57 -33.63 -38.67 -43.40
N PRO A 58 -32.68 -38.85 -44.36
CA PRO A 58 -31.20 -38.77 -44.31
C PRO A 58 -30.65 -37.76 -45.38
N THR A 59 -29.41 -37.74 -45.93
CA THR A 59 -28.31 -38.72 -46.06
C THR A 59 -26.95 -38.03 -46.33
N THR A 60 -25.84 -38.78 -46.13
CA THR A 60 -24.49 -38.67 -46.74
C THR A 60 -24.07 -37.42 -47.55
N THR A 61 -22.87 -36.87 -47.25
CA THR A 61 -21.68 -36.81 -48.15
C THR A 61 -20.44 -36.25 -47.41
N THR A 62 -19.53 -37.16 -47.06
CA THR A 62 -18.08 -37.19 -47.38
C THR A 62 -17.13 -35.99 -47.15
N THR A 63 -15.96 -36.36 -46.58
CA THR A 63 -14.57 -35.84 -46.80
C THR A 63 -13.94 -34.75 -45.91
N ALA A 64 -12.65 -35.03 -45.63
CA ALA A 64 -11.52 -34.10 -45.53
C ALA A 64 -11.18 -33.41 -44.20
N THR A 65 -10.53 -34.18 -43.32
CA THR A 65 -9.35 -33.73 -42.55
C THR A 65 -8.47 -32.77 -43.34
N SER A 66 -8.15 -31.58 -42.80
CA SER A 66 -6.98 -30.82 -43.24
C SER A 66 -6.29 -30.08 -42.08
N LYS A 67 -5.01 -30.41 -41.93
CA LYS A 67 -4.05 -29.89 -40.95
C LYS A 67 -3.40 -28.62 -41.51
N PRO A 68 -3.36 -27.48 -40.81
CA PRO A 68 -2.56 -26.34 -41.25
C PRO A 68 -1.08 -26.71 -41.14
N THR A 69 -0.40 -26.73 -42.29
CA THR A 69 1.01 -27.12 -42.41
C THR A 69 1.91 -25.90 -42.21
N PHE A 70 3.03 -26.10 -41.51
CA PHE A 70 4.10 -25.11 -41.38
C PHE A 70 4.63 -24.69 -42.77
N ALA A 71 4.42 -23.42 -43.14
CA ALA A 71 5.07 -22.82 -44.31
C ALA A 71 6.38 -22.14 -43.87
N LYS A 72 7.51 -22.70 -44.31
CA LYS A 72 8.85 -22.14 -44.13
C LYS A 72 9.28 -21.45 -45.42
N THR A 73 9.39 -20.12 -45.41
CA THR A 73 9.97 -19.34 -46.52
C THR A 73 11.16 -18.52 -46.02
N PRO A 74 12.35 -18.60 -46.65
CA PRO A 74 13.51 -17.81 -46.24
C PRO A 74 13.44 -16.40 -46.86
N GLY A 75 13.37 -15.37 -46.02
CA GLY A 75 13.47 -13.97 -46.42
C GLY A 75 14.78 -13.34 -45.96
N THR A 76 15.71 -13.12 -46.89
CA THR A 76 17.03 -12.52 -46.63
C THR A 76 16.90 -11.03 -46.31
N ALA A 77 16.72 -10.67 -45.04
CA ALA A 77 16.68 -9.28 -44.59
C ALA A 77 18.08 -8.77 -44.23
N LYS A 78 18.55 -7.79 -45.01
CA LYS A 78 19.85 -7.12 -44.92
C LYS A 78 20.02 -6.38 -43.59
N SER A 79 21.05 -6.74 -42.81
CA SER A 79 21.41 -6.08 -41.56
C SER A 79 21.82 -4.61 -41.78
N PRO A 80 21.23 -3.64 -41.05
CA PRO A 80 21.72 -2.26 -41.02
C PRO A 80 22.76 -2.08 -39.90
N GLY A 81 23.95 -1.63 -40.28
CA GLY A 81 24.86 -0.81 -39.46
C GLY A 81 25.11 -1.22 -38.01
N ALA A 82 26.19 -1.95 -37.77
CA ALA A 82 26.82 -1.98 -36.45
C ALA A 82 27.40 -0.58 -36.13
N THR A 83 26.66 0.24 -35.37
CA THR A 83 27.20 1.48 -34.81
C THR A 83 28.20 1.12 -33.71
N THR A 84 29.48 1.36 -33.98
CA THR A 84 30.55 1.22 -32.99
C THR A 84 30.29 2.14 -31.80
N ILE A 85 29.80 1.58 -30.70
CA ILE A 85 29.73 2.27 -29.41
C ILE A 85 31.16 2.38 -28.89
N ALA A 86 31.65 3.60 -28.68
CA ALA A 86 32.95 3.84 -28.08
C ALA A 86 33.00 3.25 -26.65
N PRO A 87 34.13 2.66 -26.21
CA PRO A 87 34.23 2.13 -24.86
C PRO A 87 34.04 3.26 -23.84
N LEU A 88 33.18 3.02 -22.85
CA LEU A 88 33.04 3.88 -21.68
C LEU A 88 34.41 4.04 -20.99
N PRO A 89 34.77 5.24 -20.51
CA PRO A 89 35.96 5.39 -19.68
C PRO A 89 35.80 4.52 -18.42
N PRO A 90 36.88 3.91 -17.90
CA PRO A 90 36.81 3.19 -16.64
C PRO A 90 36.39 4.16 -15.54
N LEU A 91 35.24 3.92 -14.91
CA LEU A 91 34.91 4.62 -13.66
C LEU A 91 36.01 4.28 -12.66
N ALA A 92 36.71 5.32 -12.20
CA ALA A 92 37.78 5.19 -11.23
C ALA A 92 37.27 4.44 -10.00
N ALA A 93 38.10 3.54 -9.46
CA ALA A 93 37.84 2.90 -8.18
C ALA A 93 37.65 3.99 -7.12
N ALA A 94 36.41 4.19 -6.66
CA ALA A 94 36.14 5.02 -5.51
C ALA A 94 36.86 4.40 -4.31
N SER A 95 37.88 5.10 -3.83
CA SER A 95 38.74 4.61 -2.75
C SER A 95 37.93 4.23 -1.54
N SER A 96 38.33 3.13 -0.89
CA SER A 96 37.79 2.69 0.38
C SER A 96 37.97 3.78 1.45
N ALA A 97 36.93 4.59 1.65
CA ALA A 97 36.80 5.41 2.83
C ALA A 97 36.40 4.49 3.99
N THR A 98 37.39 3.87 4.63
CA THR A 98 37.19 3.19 5.91
C THR A 98 36.67 4.22 6.90
N VAL A 99 35.36 4.19 7.16
CA VAL A 99 34.74 5.07 8.15
C VAL A 99 35.18 4.57 9.51
N THR A 100 36.24 5.16 10.05
CA THR A 100 36.64 4.96 11.44
C THR A 100 35.42 5.28 12.31
N PRO A 101 34.91 4.35 13.13
CA PRO A 101 33.83 4.68 14.04
C PRO A 101 34.35 5.72 15.02
N THR A 102 33.85 6.95 14.92
CA THR A 102 34.09 7.99 15.92
C THR A 102 33.50 7.47 17.23
N SER A 103 34.36 6.93 18.08
CA SER A 103 33.99 6.50 19.42
C SER A 103 33.56 7.75 20.18
N VAL A 104 32.26 7.95 20.28
CA VAL A 104 31.68 9.10 20.98
C VAL A 104 32.01 8.89 22.45
N VAL A 105 32.96 9.68 22.97
CA VAL A 105 33.31 9.66 24.39
C VAL A 105 32.02 9.92 25.18
N PRO A 106 31.62 9.01 26.11
CA PRO A 106 30.45 9.26 26.93
C PRO A 106 30.77 10.42 27.88
N THR A 107 30.26 11.61 27.55
CA THR A 107 30.17 12.71 28.51
C THR A 107 29.30 12.26 29.67
N ASN A 108 29.93 11.98 30.81
CA ASN A 108 29.28 11.67 32.08
C ASN A 108 28.50 12.89 32.59
N ASN A 109 27.32 13.12 32.00
CA ASN A 109 26.32 14.02 32.56
C ASN A 109 25.70 13.33 33.78
N GLY A 110 25.60 14.06 34.90
CA GLY A 110 25.21 13.48 36.19
C GLY A 110 23.81 12.84 36.19
N ALA A 111 23.57 11.98 37.19
CA ALA A 111 22.45 11.04 37.33
C ALA A 111 21.00 11.60 37.39
N ASN A 112 20.77 12.82 36.90
CA ASN A 112 19.45 13.46 36.79
C ASN A 112 19.06 13.81 35.34
N GLN A 113 19.96 13.64 34.36
CA GLN A 113 19.59 13.73 32.95
C GLN A 113 18.82 12.45 32.58
N ARG A 114 17.48 12.49 32.56
CA ARG A 114 16.72 11.46 31.83
C ARG A 114 16.99 11.67 30.36
N ASP A 115 17.60 10.69 29.70
CA ASP A 115 17.67 10.66 28.25
C ASP A 115 16.24 10.75 27.69
N VAL A 116 15.98 11.83 26.95
CA VAL A 116 14.74 11.95 26.19
C VAL A 116 14.90 11.00 25.00
N PRO A 117 14.02 9.99 24.82
CA PRO A 117 14.13 9.07 23.70
C PRO A 117 14.12 9.84 22.38
N ASP A 118 15.04 9.51 21.48
CA ASP A 118 15.10 10.15 20.16
C ASP A 118 13.74 10.06 19.46
N PRO A 119 13.25 11.17 18.87
CA PRO A 119 11.97 11.17 18.17
C PRO A 119 12.01 10.20 16.98
N VAL A 120 10.91 9.49 16.78
CA VAL A 120 10.75 8.61 15.61
C VAL A 120 10.45 9.46 14.38
N ALA A 121 11.25 9.32 13.34
CA ALA A 121 11.16 10.04 12.08
C ALA A 121 10.89 9.11 10.89
N ALA A 122 10.58 9.68 9.72
CA ALA A 122 10.44 8.91 8.49
C ALA A 122 11.73 8.15 8.16
N GLY A 123 11.61 6.88 7.81
CA GLY A 123 12.72 5.96 7.55
C GLY A 123 13.11 5.08 8.74
N ASP A 124 12.80 5.48 9.99
CA ASP A 124 13.03 4.67 11.19
C ASP A 124 12.17 3.41 11.22
N CYS A 125 12.66 2.37 11.88
CA CYS A 125 11.89 1.16 12.16
C CYS A 125 11.49 1.09 13.64
N VAL A 126 10.34 0.47 13.90
CA VAL A 126 9.74 0.37 15.24
C VAL A 126 9.25 -1.05 15.53
N ALA A 127 9.37 -1.44 16.80
CA ALA A 127 9.07 -2.80 17.27
C ALA A 127 7.56 -3.15 17.32
N GLY A 128 6.71 -2.32 16.71
CA GLY A 128 5.27 -2.35 16.86
C GLY A 128 4.72 -1.05 17.46
N VAL A 129 3.48 -1.12 17.93
CA VAL A 129 2.76 0.01 18.53
C VAL A 129 2.12 -0.49 19.82
N GLY A 130 2.63 0.02 20.93
CA GLY A 130 2.16 -0.33 22.27
C GLY A 130 0.87 0.37 22.66
N SER A 131 0.39 0.04 23.86
CA SER A 131 -0.76 0.70 24.47
C SER A 131 -0.59 2.22 24.51
N GLY A 132 -1.68 2.95 24.24
CA GLY A 132 -1.67 4.42 24.18
C GLY A 132 -0.98 5.03 22.94
N GLY A 133 -0.61 4.23 21.93
CA GLY A 133 0.06 4.74 20.72
C GLY A 133 1.57 4.96 20.89
N SER A 134 2.16 4.37 21.94
CA SER A 134 3.61 4.35 22.13
C SER A 134 4.30 3.54 21.02
N VAL A 135 5.48 4.00 20.61
CA VAL A 135 6.33 3.31 19.62
C VAL A 135 7.77 3.29 20.15
N ALA A 136 8.47 2.18 19.91
CA ALA A 136 9.87 2.02 20.31
C ALA A 136 10.73 1.79 19.06
N LYS A 137 11.78 2.61 18.86
CA LYS A 137 12.72 2.45 17.75
C LYS A 137 13.45 1.11 17.85
N THR A 138 13.69 0.48 16.71
CA THR A 138 14.54 -0.71 16.57
C THR A 138 15.29 -0.67 15.24
N SER A 139 16.22 -1.60 15.03
CA SER A 139 16.92 -1.75 13.76
C SER A 139 16.00 -2.34 12.70
N CYS A 140 15.93 -1.75 11.51
CA CYS A 140 15.21 -2.32 10.37
C CYS A 140 15.74 -3.73 10.04
N GLY A 141 14.85 -4.63 9.62
CA GLY A 141 15.16 -6.03 9.34
C GLY A 141 15.41 -6.93 10.56
N SER A 142 15.60 -6.38 11.78
CA SER A 142 15.71 -7.18 13.01
C SER A 142 14.45 -8.01 13.27
N SER A 143 14.52 -9.10 14.04
CA SER A 143 13.34 -9.93 14.40
C SER A 143 12.17 -9.10 14.94
N ASP A 144 12.49 -8.05 15.69
CA ASP A 144 11.53 -7.28 16.46
C ASP A 144 10.88 -6.18 15.63
N SER A 145 11.48 -5.82 14.49
CA SER A 145 11.00 -4.74 13.61
C SER A 145 9.72 -5.15 12.88
N ILE A 146 8.56 -4.69 13.37
CA ILE A 146 7.26 -4.95 12.74
C ILE A 146 6.98 -3.91 11.65
N TYR A 147 7.29 -2.65 11.91
CA TYR A 147 6.94 -1.54 11.02
C TYR A 147 8.11 -0.61 10.75
N ARG A 148 8.09 0.02 9.56
CA ARG A 148 8.92 1.15 9.18
C ARG A 148 8.04 2.40 8.99
N VAL A 149 8.51 3.54 9.48
CA VAL A 149 7.80 4.82 9.29
C VAL A 149 8.00 5.27 7.85
N ASN A 150 6.92 5.24 7.06
CA ASN A 150 6.94 5.68 5.67
C ASN A 150 6.94 7.21 5.55
N SER A 151 6.26 7.90 6.47
CA SER A 151 6.13 9.35 6.53
C SER A 151 5.51 9.80 7.86
N THR A 152 5.52 11.10 8.11
CA THR A 152 4.86 11.74 9.25
C THR A 152 3.83 12.76 8.74
N ALA A 153 2.62 12.71 9.25
CA ALA A 153 1.57 13.70 9.00
C ALA A 153 1.36 14.56 10.24
N SER A 154 1.26 15.88 10.07
CA SER A 154 0.87 16.79 11.15
C SER A 154 -0.57 16.53 11.61
N ALA A 155 -0.99 17.13 12.73
CA ALA A 155 -2.33 16.96 13.31
C ALA A 155 -3.53 17.14 12.34
N SER A 156 -3.38 17.94 11.27
CA SER A 156 -4.40 18.15 10.23
C SER A 156 -4.13 17.39 8.92
N GLY A 157 -2.94 16.78 8.79
CA GLY A 157 -2.59 15.91 7.68
C GLY A 157 -3.24 14.53 7.79
N ARG A 158 -3.09 13.72 6.73
CA ARG A 158 -3.48 12.31 6.72
C ARG A 158 -2.39 11.47 6.10
N CYS A 159 -2.22 10.25 6.59
CA CYS A 159 -1.35 9.27 5.97
C CYS A 159 -1.85 8.88 4.56
N PRO A 160 -0.94 8.41 3.68
CA PRO A 160 -1.32 7.70 2.46
C PRO A 160 -2.34 6.61 2.77
N SER A 161 -3.37 6.46 1.92
CA SER A 161 -4.46 5.50 2.13
C SER A 161 -4.03 4.04 1.98
N ASP A 162 -2.82 3.82 1.45
CA ASP A 162 -2.13 2.53 1.42
C ASP A 162 -1.06 2.39 2.52
N SER A 163 -1.10 3.16 3.61
CA SER A 163 -0.28 2.88 4.80
C SER A 163 -0.90 1.74 5.60
N ASP A 164 -0.11 0.75 6.02
CA ASP A 164 -0.60 -0.41 6.77
C ASP A 164 -1.15 -0.02 8.14
N ARG A 165 -0.61 1.04 8.75
CA ARG A 165 -1.10 1.58 10.03
C ARG A 165 -0.86 3.09 10.14
N SER A 166 -1.72 3.77 10.90
CA SER A 166 -1.54 5.17 11.31
C SER A 166 -1.58 5.24 12.83
N VAL A 167 -0.66 6.00 13.44
CA VAL A 167 -0.55 6.12 14.90
C VAL A 167 -0.35 7.56 15.30
N SER A 168 -1.29 8.13 16.06
CA SER A 168 -1.10 9.45 16.66
C SER A 168 -0.13 9.36 17.84
N VAL A 169 1.00 10.04 17.73
CA VAL A 169 2.04 10.15 18.77
C VAL A 169 2.00 11.53 19.42
N THR A 170 2.53 11.63 20.64
CA THR A 170 2.66 12.90 21.35
C THR A 170 4.11 13.33 21.32
N LEU A 171 4.39 14.48 20.72
CA LEU A 171 5.72 15.06 20.69
C LEU A 171 6.07 15.71 22.05
N PRO A 172 7.37 15.93 22.34
CA PRO A 172 7.79 16.85 23.38
C PRO A 172 7.08 18.21 23.22
N GLY A 173 6.53 18.75 24.32
CA GLY A 173 5.67 19.94 24.28
C GLY A 173 4.18 19.70 24.03
N GLY A 174 3.75 18.44 23.87
CA GLY A 174 2.33 18.05 23.87
C GLY A 174 1.61 18.13 22.52
N ALA A 175 2.30 18.59 21.48
CA ALA A 175 1.80 18.53 20.10
C ALA A 175 1.53 17.08 19.66
N LYS A 176 0.64 16.90 18.67
CA LYS A 176 0.25 15.61 18.12
C LYS A 176 0.67 15.52 16.66
N ASP A 177 1.42 14.48 16.33
CA ASP A 177 1.72 14.07 14.96
C ASP A 177 1.16 12.66 14.74
N THR A 178 1.03 12.26 13.47
CA THR A 178 0.63 10.91 13.08
C THR A 178 1.77 10.24 12.33
N LEU A 179 2.29 9.14 12.85
CA LEU A 179 3.21 8.27 12.14
C LEU A 179 2.43 7.41 11.15
N CYS A 180 2.90 7.42 9.90
CA CYS A 180 2.37 6.59 8.82
C CYS A 180 3.31 5.40 8.66
N LEU A 181 2.80 4.21 8.94
CA LEU A 181 3.59 3.00 9.10
C LEU A 181 3.30 2.02 7.97
N ASP A 182 4.37 1.44 7.41
CA ASP A 182 4.33 0.23 6.60
C ASP A 182 4.89 -0.93 7.43
N THR A 183 4.51 -2.15 7.07
CA THR A 183 5.24 -3.36 7.47
C THR A 183 6.71 -3.24 7.04
N ASP A 184 7.63 -3.67 7.91
CA ASP A 184 9.06 -3.62 7.62
C ASP A 184 9.50 -4.74 6.66
N TRP A 185 9.23 -4.52 5.37
CA TRP A 185 9.58 -5.43 4.30
C TRP A 185 11.07 -5.37 3.96
N GLU A 186 11.79 -6.45 4.24
CA GLU A 186 13.18 -6.63 3.84
C GLU A 186 13.35 -7.87 2.96
N VAL A 187 14.16 -7.77 1.91
CA VAL A 187 14.35 -8.86 0.95
C VAL A 187 15.05 -10.04 1.62
N GLY A 188 14.51 -11.23 1.42
CA GLY A 188 14.96 -12.48 2.03
C GLY A 188 14.37 -12.77 3.42
N ARG A 189 13.67 -11.81 4.03
CA ARG A 189 12.99 -11.96 5.33
C ARG A 189 11.71 -12.79 5.21
N CYS A 190 11.36 -13.49 6.27
CA CYS A 190 10.16 -14.33 6.33
C CYS A 190 9.09 -13.67 7.20
N MET A 191 7.85 -13.71 6.72
CA MET A 191 6.72 -12.96 7.26
C MET A 191 5.51 -13.89 7.36
N ALA A 192 4.92 -14.00 8.55
CA ALA A 192 3.62 -14.65 8.72
C ALA A 192 2.54 -13.70 8.21
N VAL A 193 1.89 -14.05 7.10
CA VAL A 193 0.89 -13.21 6.42
C VAL A 193 -0.51 -13.73 6.70
N LYS A 194 -1.38 -12.87 7.24
CA LYS A 194 -2.78 -13.19 7.57
C LYS A 194 -3.70 -12.04 7.16
N GLY A 195 -4.38 -12.21 6.03
CA GLY A 195 -5.21 -11.15 5.44
C GLY A 195 -4.36 -9.93 5.07
N ASN A 196 -4.68 -8.77 5.64
CA ASN A 196 -3.96 -7.52 5.43
C ASN A 196 -2.83 -7.27 6.43
N SER A 197 -2.53 -8.22 7.32
CA SER A 197 -1.47 -8.09 8.32
C SER A 197 -0.31 -9.03 7.98
N ALA A 198 0.91 -8.53 8.12
CA ALA A 198 2.12 -9.32 8.05
C ALA A 198 3.00 -9.03 9.27
N THR A 199 3.52 -10.07 9.91
CA THR A 199 4.44 -9.96 11.05
C THR A 199 5.71 -10.76 10.80
N PRO A 200 6.86 -10.35 11.37
CA PRO A 200 8.10 -11.11 11.26
C PRO A 200 7.92 -12.56 11.72
N ALA A 201 8.56 -13.49 11.04
CA ALA A 201 8.56 -14.92 11.37
C ALA A 201 9.95 -15.54 11.14
N ASP A 202 10.26 -16.60 11.88
CA ASP A 202 11.43 -17.44 11.58
C ASP A 202 11.16 -18.24 10.31
N CYS A 203 12.07 -18.15 9.33
CA CYS A 203 12.03 -18.90 8.08
C CYS A 203 12.06 -20.43 8.30
N SER A 204 12.60 -20.87 9.43
CA SER A 204 12.77 -22.29 9.80
C SER A 204 11.57 -22.86 10.56
N ALA A 205 10.68 -22.00 11.05
CA ALA A 205 9.54 -22.41 11.85
C ALA A 205 8.35 -22.85 10.97
N PRO A 206 7.67 -23.98 11.27
CA PRO A 206 6.53 -24.48 10.49
C PRO A 206 5.25 -23.69 10.84
N VAL A 207 5.26 -22.38 10.58
CA VAL A 207 4.14 -21.47 10.84
C VAL A 207 3.29 -21.33 9.55
N PRO A 208 2.01 -21.75 9.54
CA PRO A 208 1.15 -21.63 8.36
C PRO A 208 1.00 -20.17 7.90
N GLY A 209 1.04 -19.95 6.57
CA GLY A 209 0.97 -18.62 5.99
C GLY A 209 2.28 -17.82 6.05
N THR A 210 3.40 -18.44 6.43
CA THR A 210 4.71 -17.80 6.32
C THR A 210 5.15 -17.75 4.86
N MET A 211 5.56 -16.56 4.43
CA MET A 211 6.06 -16.28 3.08
C MET A 211 7.37 -15.52 3.18
N ARG A 212 8.28 -15.77 2.24
CA ARG A 212 9.55 -15.06 2.11
C ARG A 212 9.43 -13.90 1.13
N VAL A 213 9.90 -12.72 1.52
CA VAL A 213 10.02 -11.56 0.64
C VAL A 213 11.10 -11.84 -0.41
N GLN A 214 10.72 -11.90 -1.68
CA GLN A 214 11.67 -12.13 -2.78
C GLN A 214 12.15 -10.83 -3.42
N ALA A 215 11.26 -9.84 -3.58
CA ALA A 215 11.56 -8.58 -4.23
C ALA A 215 10.65 -7.45 -3.72
N ILE A 216 11.10 -6.21 -3.89
CA ILE A 216 10.31 -5.00 -3.63
C ILE A 216 10.39 -4.10 -4.87
N ASN A 217 9.43 -4.28 -5.78
CA ASN A 217 9.38 -3.59 -7.06
C ASN A 217 8.85 -2.17 -6.88
N ARG A 218 9.71 -1.17 -7.06
CA ARG A 218 9.34 0.25 -7.01
C ARG A 218 8.78 0.74 -8.35
N ASN A 219 8.11 1.89 -8.34
CA ASN A 219 7.51 2.57 -9.50
C ASN A 219 6.39 1.79 -10.21
N THR A 220 5.77 0.81 -9.54
CA THR A 220 4.69 -0.01 -10.09
C THR A 220 3.61 -0.29 -9.03
N ALA A 221 2.37 -0.44 -9.48
CA ALA A 221 1.26 -0.99 -8.68
C ALA A 221 0.71 -2.29 -9.29
N ASP A 222 1.46 -2.88 -10.24
CA ASP A 222 1.09 -4.11 -10.93
C ASP A 222 1.68 -5.34 -10.22
N VAL A 223 0.79 -6.15 -9.63
CA VAL A 223 1.15 -7.39 -8.94
C VAL A 223 1.76 -8.44 -9.87
N ASN A 224 1.49 -8.36 -11.18
CA ASN A 224 2.07 -9.27 -12.18
C ASN A 224 3.58 -9.07 -12.37
N THR A 225 4.17 -8.04 -11.76
CA THR A 225 5.63 -7.90 -11.67
C THR A 225 6.29 -8.89 -10.70
N CYS A 226 5.50 -9.66 -9.94
CA CYS A 226 5.96 -10.77 -9.10
C CYS A 226 5.96 -12.09 -9.88
N SER A 227 6.97 -12.26 -10.75
CA SER A 227 7.08 -13.33 -11.75
C SER A 227 6.86 -14.75 -11.21
N ASP A 228 7.40 -15.04 -10.02
CA ASP A 228 7.60 -16.43 -9.57
C ASP A 228 6.65 -16.84 -8.44
N SER A 229 5.85 -15.92 -7.91
CA SER A 229 5.39 -16.04 -6.52
C SER A 229 3.88 -16.02 -6.32
N GLY A 230 3.09 -15.48 -7.26
CA GLY A 230 1.62 -15.43 -7.23
C GLY A 230 0.99 -14.57 -6.12
N HIS A 231 1.75 -14.27 -5.07
CA HIS A 231 1.36 -13.43 -3.93
C HIS A 231 2.18 -12.14 -3.92
N GLY A 232 1.51 -11.01 -3.80
CA GLY A 232 2.17 -9.72 -3.63
C GLY A 232 1.30 -8.70 -2.92
N VAL A 233 1.94 -7.84 -2.12
CA VAL A 233 1.29 -6.74 -1.39
C VAL A 233 1.47 -5.46 -2.21
N VAL A 234 0.36 -4.82 -2.59
CA VAL A 234 0.35 -3.71 -3.55
C VAL A 234 0.05 -2.37 -2.86
N TYR A 235 1.06 -1.50 -2.85
CA TYR A 235 0.98 -0.13 -2.35
C TYR A 235 0.66 0.82 -3.49
N LYS A 236 -0.64 0.99 -3.78
CA LYS A 236 -1.15 1.64 -5.00
C LYS A 236 -0.86 3.13 -5.10
N GLN A 237 -0.97 3.87 -4.00
CA GLN A 237 -0.74 5.32 -3.98
C GLN A 237 0.76 5.62 -4.10
N ARG A 238 1.59 4.82 -3.43
CA ARG A 238 3.06 4.99 -3.39
C ARG A 238 3.83 4.17 -4.42
N LYS A 239 3.11 3.45 -5.28
CA LYS A 239 3.61 2.69 -6.44
C LYS A 239 4.78 1.78 -6.09
N PHE A 240 4.55 0.85 -5.17
CA PHE A 240 5.42 -0.32 -5.06
C PHE A 240 4.65 -1.61 -4.80
N VAL A 241 5.26 -2.74 -5.14
CA VAL A 241 4.75 -4.08 -4.88
C VAL A 241 5.81 -4.88 -4.14
N VAL A 242 5.42 -5.54 -3.06
CA VAL A 242 6.26 -6.51 -2.35
C VAL A 242 5.90 -7.91 -2.84
N CYS A 243 6.86 -8.62 -3.41
CA CYS A 243 6.65 -9.97 -3.94
C CYS A 243 6.98 -11.01 -2.87
N LEU A 244 6.03 -11.91 -2.63
CA LEU A 244 6.07 -12.91 -1.56
C LEU A 244 6.01 -14.31 -2.15
N ALA A 245 6.99 -15.16 -1.84
CA ALA A 245 6.96 -16.57 -2.18
C ALA A 245 6.57 -17.42 -0.96
N GLN A 246 5.85 -18.51 -1.20
CA GLN A 246 5.72 -19.58 -0.20
C GLN A 246 7.10 -20.21 0.06
N MET A 247 7.27 -20.77 1.26
CA MET A 247 8.49 -21.47 1.69
C MET A 247 8.27 -22.99 1.70
#